data_AF-A0A1I8C6S3-F1
#
_entry.id   AF-A0A1I8C6S3-F1
#
_cell.length_a   1.000
_cell.length_b   1.000
_cell.length_c   1.000
_cell.angle_alpha   90.00
_cell.angle_beta   90.00
_cell.angle_gamma   90.00
#
_symmetry.space_group_name_H-M   'P 1'
#
loop_
_entity.id
_entity.type
_entity.pdbx_description
1 polymer ?
#
loop_
_entity_poly.entity_id
_entity_poly.type
_entity_poly.pdbx_seq_one_letter_code
_entity_poly.pdbx_strand_id
1 'polypeptide(L)'
;MQFIFILALIVVPSFGAPIDNTVDVSADLRYKPYELVEKLSAAAKAGVDVIFKNPEQSRAALASALETLFTSSTVNDSDKALYATYKTEVADKQAKLVARIDAGIAAASLTDSQKALYATLKAIFENQNISEKQSEQDIEAASQNAPEADRLAVEKAVLEGLTKVSDF
;
A
#
# COMPACT_ATOMS: atom_id res chain seq x y z
N MET A 1 -3.03 13.03 -15.69
CA MET A 1 -3.65 12.53 -14.44
C MET A 1 -3.05 11.18 -14.02
N GLN A 2 -1.73 11.03 -14.10
CA GLN A 2 -1.03 9.76 -13.86
C GLN A 2 -0.38 9.69 -12.45
N PHE A 3 -0.59 10.74 -11.64
CA PHE A 3 0.20 11.08 -10.44
C PHE A 3 -0.46 10.75 -9.09
N ILE A 4 -1.77 10.54 -9.07
CA ILE A 4 -2.50 10.08 -7.87
C ILE A 4 -2.05 8.66 -7.48
N PHE A 5 -1.43 7.94 -8.42
CA PHE A 5 -0.96 6.58 -8.23
C PHE A 5 0.21 6.43 -7.28
N ILE A 6 1.12 7.39 -7.06
CA ILE A 6 2.37 7.10 -6.32
C ILE A 6 2.16 7.00 -4.80
N LEU A 7 1.26 7.80 -4.23
CA LEU A 7 0.86 7.67 -2.83
C LEU A 7 -0.16 6.53 -2.62
N ALA A 8 -1.00 6.25 -3.62
CA ALA A 8 -1.86 5.07 -3.66
C ALA A 8 -1.07 3.75 -3.86
N LEU A 9 0.07 3.76 -4.55
CA LEU A 9 0.92 2.60 -4.83
C LEU A 9 1.68 2.08 -3.61
N ILE A 10 1.77 2.88 -2.56
CA ILE A 10 2.48 2.52 -1.31
C ILE A 10 1.49 1.91 -0.30
N VAL A 11 0.22 1.77 -0.70
CA VAL A 11 -0.86 1.30 0.14
C VAL A 11 -0.73 -0.20 0.32
N VAL A 12 -0.62 -0.56 1.59
CA VAL A 12 -0.65 -1.89 2.17
C VAL A 12 0.65 -2.68 2.04
N PRO A 13 0.84 -3.63 2.97
CA PRO A 13 1.76 -4.68 2.74
C PRO A 13 1.60 -5.41 1.40
N SER A 14 2.38 -5.03 0.39
CA SER A 14 2.48 -5.71 -0.92
C SER A 14 1.13 -6.05 -1.54
N PHE A 15 0.22 -5.09 -1.52
CA PHE A 15 -0.92 -5.12 -2.43
C PHE A 15 -0.36 -4.63 -3.75
N GLY A 16 -0.49 -5.46 -4.78
CA GLY A 16 0.16 -5.24 -6.05
C GLY A 16 -0.09 -3.80 -6.52
N ALA A 17 0.99 -3.11 -6.85
CA ALA A 17 0.92 -2.12 -7.92
C ALA A 17 0.04 -2.68 -9.04
N PRO A 18 -0.85 -1.91 -9.69
CA PRO A 18 -1.45 -2.37 -10.93
C PRO A 18 -0.30 -2.81 -11.85
N ILE A 19 -0.17 -4.13 -12.03
CA ILE A 19 0.77 -4.70 -12.97
C ILE A 19 0.37 -4.12 -14.32
N ASP A 20 1.35 -3.54 -14.99
CA ASP A 20 1.25 -3.02 -16.35
C ASP A 20 0.34 -3.94 -17.18
N ASN A 21 -0.64 -3.34 -17.89
CA ASN A 21 -1.69 -4.03 -18.66
C ASN A 21 -1.14 -4.88 -19.82
N THR A 22 0.16 -5.13 -19.87
CA THR A 22 0.90 -5.89 -20.88
C THR A 22 1.15 -7.35 -20.47
N VAL A 23 0.92 -7.72 -19.20
CA VAL A 23 0.98 -9.11 -18.72
C VAL A 23 -0.44 -9.59 -18.45
N ASP A 24 -0.87 -10.64 -19.16
CA ASP A 24 -2.16 -11.33 -18.93
C ASP A 24 -2.11 -12.06 -17.58
N VAL A 25 -2.20 -11.30 -16.50
CA VAL A 25 -2.39 -11.79 -15.15
C VAL A 25 -3.89 -12.00 -15.01
N SER A 26 -4.32 -13.26 -15.00
CA SER A 26 -5.71 -13.67 -14.79
C SER A 26 -6.39 -12.77 -13.76
N ALA A 27 -7.60 -12.28 -14.06
CA ALA A 27 -8.40 -11.37 -13.22
C ALA A 27 -8.48 -11.75 -11.72
N ASP A 28 -8.20 -13.02 -11.41
CA ASP A 28 -8.16 -13.59 -10.06
C ASP A 28 -6.99 -13.09 -9.18
N LEU A 29 -5.93 -12.49 -9.72
CA LEU A 29 -4.75 -12.05 -8.93
C LEU A 29 -4.65 -10.53 -8.73
N ARG A 30 -5.58 -9.74 -9.27
CA ARG A 30 -5.45 -8.29 -9.42
C ARG A 30 -5.26 -7.50 -8.11
N TYR A 31 -5.58 -8.09 -6.97
CA TYR A 31 -5.50 -7.47 -5.65
C TYR A 31 -4.73 -8.31 -4.61
N LYS A 32 -4.26 -9.50 -4.97
CA LYS A 32 -3.66 -10.44 -4.01
C LYS A 32 -2.13 -10.25 -3.97
N PRO A 33 -1.49 -10.34 -2.79
CA PRO A 33 -0.05 -10.29 -2.68
C PRO A 33 0.59 -11.53 -3.31
N TYR A 34 1.12 -11.40 -4.53
CA TYR A 34 1.77 -12.50 -5.25
C TYR A 34 2.89 -13.14 -4.42
N GLU A 35 3.70 -12.31 -3.75
CA GLU A 35 4.80 -12.72 -2.86
C GLU A 35 4.36 -13.69 -1.75
N LEU A 36 3.11 -13.56 -1.29
CA LEU A 36 2.48 -14.46 -0.34
C LEU A 36 1.86 -15.66 -1.07
N VAL A 37 0.96 -15.41 -2.02
CA VAL A 37 0.09 -16.44 -2.63
C VAL A 37 0.87 -17.49 -3.42
N GLU A 38 2.01 -17.15 -4.02
CA GLU A 38 2.80 -18.10 -4.81
C GLU A 38 3.25 -19.31 -3.98
N LYS A 39 3.70 -19.07 -2.74
CA LYS A 39 4.35 -20.06 -1.87
C LYS A 39 3.41 -20.87 -0.99
N LEU A 40 2.14 -20.46 -0.90
CA LEU A 40 1.13 -21.12 -0.06
C LEU A 40 0.68 -22.47 -0.60
N SER A 41 0.16 -23.33 0.27
CA SER A 41 -0.62 -24.51 -0.14
C SER A 41 -1.95 -24.12 -0.80
N ALA A 42 -2.53 -25.02 -1.60
CA ALA A 42 -3.82 -24.78 -2.27
C ALA A 42 -4.95 -24.42 -1.29
N ALA A 43 -4.96 -25.02 -0.10
CA ALA A 43 -5.97 -24.74 0.93
C ALA A 43 -5.82 -23.31 1.49
N ALA A 44 -4.58 -22.89 1.80
CA ALA A 44 -4.32 -21.53 2.26
C ALA A 44 -4.59 -20.49 1.18
N LYS A 45 -4.23 -20.78 -0.09
CA LYS A 45 -4.55 -19.91 -1.24
C LYS A 45 -6.06 -19.68 -1.37
N ALA A 46 -6.87 -20.73 -1.32
CA ALA A 46 -8.32 -20.60 -1.40
C ALA A 46 -8.91 -19.72 -0.28
N GLY A 47 -8.34 -19.80 0.93
CA GLY A 47 -8.70 -18.92 2.05
C GLY A 47 -8.35 -17.46 1.77
N VAL A 48 -7.12 -17.19 1.31
CA VAL A 48 -6.68 -15.85 0.89
C VAL A 48 -7.57 -15.33 -0.24
N ASP A 49 -7.93 -16.17 -1.20
CA ASP A 49 -8.78 -15.77 -2.33
C ASP A 49 -10.14 -15.24 -1.87
N VAL A 50 -10.76 -15.88 -0.87
CA VAL A 50 -12.04 -15.41 -0.32
C VAL A 50 -11.89 -14.06 0.38
N ILE A 51 -10.80 -13.85 1.11
CA ILE A 51 -10.55 -12.60 1.83
C ILE A 51 -10.43 -11.43 0.84
N PHE A 52 -9.73 -11.63 -0.27
CA PHE A 52 -9.45 -10.58 -1.25
C PHE A 52 -10.57 -10.38 -2.29
N LYS A 53 -11.68 -11.12 -2.20
CA LYS A 53 -12.85 -10.93 -3.10
C LYS A 53 -13.67 -9.68 -2.78
N ASN A 54 -13.52 -9.09 -1.59
CA ASN A 54 -14.25 -7.89 -1.22
C ASN A 54 -13.37 -6.63 -1.41
N PRO A 55 -13.54 -5.87 -2.51
CA PRO A 55 -12.71 -4.70 -2.79
C PRO A 55 -13.01 -3.50 -1.86
N GLU A 56 -14.10 -3.56 -1.09
CA GLU A 56 -14.51 -2.50 -0.15
C GLU A 56 -14.05 -2.79 1.29
N GLN A 57 -13.30 -3.86 1.52
CA GLN A 57 -12.79 -4.19 2.85
C GLN A 57 -11.71 -3.19 3.27
N SER A 58 -11.77 -2.74 4.53
CA SER A 58 -10.72 -1.89 5.08
C SER A 58 -9.42 -2.67 5.31
N ARG A 59 -8.30 -1.96 5.33
CA ARG A 59 -6.98 -2.58 5.58
C ARG A 59 -6.94 -3.31 6.92
N ALA A 60 -7.52 -2.73 7.97
CA ALA A 60 -7.63 -3.34 9.29
C ALA A 60 -8.49 -4.63 9.26
N ALA A 61 -9.62 -4.60 8.56
CA ALA A 61 -10.48 -5.76 8.43
C ALA A 61 -9.80 -6.87 7.63
N LEU A 62 -9.03 -6.53 6.59
CA LEU A 62 -8.29 -7.49 5.80
C LEU A 62 -7.16 -8.14 6.63
N ALA A 63 -6.36 -7.33 7.32
CA ALA A 63 -5.32 -7.83 8.22
C ALA A 63 -5.90 -8.77 9.28
N SER A 64 -7.04 -8.42 9.88
CA SER A 64 -7.74 -9.28 10.85
C SER A 64 -8.23 -10.59 10.22
N ALA A 65 -8.73 -10.57 8.99
CA ALA A 65 -9.17 -11.77 8.28
C ALA A 65 -8.00 -12.70 7.94
N LEU A 66 -6.87 -12.15 7.50
CA LEU A 66 -5.64 -12.92 7.27
C LEU A 66 -5.12 -13.54 8.55
N GLU A 67 -5.08 -12.80 9.65
CA GLU A 67 -4.68 -13.36 10.95
C GLU A 67 -5.60 -14.49 11.40
N THR A 68 -6.91 -14.34 11.21
CA THR A 68 -7.88 -15.39 11.52
C THR A 68 -7.64 -16.65 10.68
N LEU A 69 -7.37 -16.49 9.38
CA LEU A 69 -7.04 -17.61 8.49
C LEU A 69 -5.77 -18.33 8.94
N PHE A 70 -4.67 -17.60 9.11
CA PHE A 70 -3.36 -18.18 9.41
C PHE A 70 -3.22 -18.64 10.87
N THR A 71 -4.11 -18.26 11.77
CA THR A 71 -4.16 -18.84 13.14
C THR A 71 -5.10 -20.05 13.23
N SER A 72 -5.87 -20.34 12.18
CA SER A 72 -6.81 -21.46 12.17
C SER A 72 -6.12 -22.83 12.18
N SER A 73 -6.89 -23.86 12.52
CA SER A 73 -6.45 -25.26 12.49
C SER A 73 -6.41 -25.86 11.08
N THR A 74 -6.97 -25.19 10.07
CA THR A 74 -7.03 -25.69 8.68
C THR A 74 -5.79 -25.32 7.87
N VAL A 75 -5.00 -24.35 8.34
CA VAL A 75 -3.73 -23.94 7.74
C VAL A 75 -2.57 -24.70 8.41
N ASN A 76 -1.68 -25.27 7.61
CA ASN A 76 -0.52 -26.02 8.10
C ASN A 76 0.60 -25.06 8.59
N ASP A 77 1.53 -25.58 9.39
CA ASP A 77 2.57 -24.76 10.02
C ASP A 77 3.54 -24.10 9.02
N SER A 78 3.75 -24.71 7.85
CA SER A 78 4.58 -24.12 6.79
C SER A 78 3.94 -22.84 6.23
N ASP A 79 2.64 -22.87 5.95
CA ASP A 79 1.89 -21.71 5.48
C ASP A 79 1.82 -20.61 6.54
N LYS A 80 1.70 -20.98 7.83
CA LYS A 80 1.76 -20.02 8.95
C LYS A 80 3.11 -19.31 9.01
N ALA A 81 4.20 -20.06 8.88
CA ALA A 81 5.55 -19.49 8.87
C ALA A 81 5.75 -18.55 7.67
N LEU A 82 5.28 -18.92 6.48
CA LEU A 82 5.32 -18.06 5.30
C LEU A 82 4.58 -16.74 5.53
N TYR A 83 3.36 -16.80 6.08
CA TYR A 83 2.61 -15.59 6.39
C TYR A 83 3.28 -14.71 7.46
N ALA A 84 3.85 -15.30 8.51
CA ALA A 84 4.58 -14.55 9.54
C ALA A 84 5.80 -13.81 8.97
N THR A 85 6.58 -14.47 8.10
CA THR A 85 7.70 -13.85 7.39
C THR A 85 7.21 -12.73 6.49
N TYR A 86 6.20 -12.99 5.68
CA TYR A 86 5.59 -12.01 4.79
C TYR A 86 5.11 -10.76 5.56
N LYS A 87 4.37 -10.94 6.65
CA LYS A 87 3.90 -9.82 7.50
C LYS A 87 5.05 -8.93 7.96
N THR A 88 6.18 -9.54 8.35
CA THR A 88 7.37 -8.82 8.83
C THR A 88 8.07 -8.09 7.69
N GLU A 89 8.38 -8.79 6.60
CA GLU A 89 9.07 -8.21 5.44
C GLU A 89 8.35 -6.98 4.93
N VAL A 90 7.03 -7.02 4.97
CA VAL A 90 6.26 -5.99 4.35
C VAL A 90 5.98 -4.82 5.29
N ALA A 91 5.82 -5.05 6.59
CA ALA A 91 5.87 -3.97 7.58
C ALA A 91 7.19 -3.19 7.46
N ASP A 92 8.31 -3.90 7.27
CA ASP A 92 9.63 -3.29 7.06
C ASP A 92 9.72 -2.50 5.74
N LYS A 93 9.21 -3.06 4.63
CA LYS A 93 9.16 -2.34 3.33
C LYS A 93 8.34 -1.04 3.47
N GLN A 94 7.17 -1.11 4.09
CA GLN A 94 6.30 0.06 4.28
C GLN A 94 6.98 1.11 5.17
N ALA A 95 7.57 0.70 6.29
CA ALA A 95 8.28 1.62 7.18
C ALA A 95 9.45 2.32 6.47
N LYS A 96 10.23 1.58 5.67
CA LYS A 96 11.33 2.16 4.87
C LYS A 96 10.82 3.15 3.83
N LEU A 97 9.71 2.86 3.15
CA LEU A 97 9.11 3.76 2.17
C LEU A 97 8.60 5.05 2.82
N VAL A 98 7.84 4.95 3.92
CA VAL A 98 7.34 6.11 4.66
C VAL A 98 8.51 6.98 5.16
N ALA A 99 9.54 6.35 5.74
CA ALA A 99 10.72 7.07 6.22
C ALA A 99 11.46 7.81 5.09
N ARG A 100 11.57 7.22 3.90
CA ARG A 100 12.16 7.88 2.72
C ARG A 100 11.35 9.07 2.25
N ILE A 101 10.02 8.95 2.22
CA ILE A 101 9.14 10.06 1.86
C ILE A 101 9.24 11.17 2.89
N ASP A 102 9.16 10.85 4.19
CA ASP A 102 9.30 11.80 5.29
C ASP A 102 10.64 12.56 5.21
N ALA A 103 11.73 11.85 4.91
CA ALA A 103 13.04 12.47 4.70
C ALA A 103 13.07 13.40 3.49
N GLY A 104 12.46 13.01 2.36
CA GLY A 104 12.32 13.86 1.17
C GLY A 104 11.52 15.13 1.44
N ILE A 105 10.41 15.01 2.18
CA ILE A 105 9.58 16.14 2.62
C ILE A 105 10.35 17.05 3.56
N ALA A 106 11.10 16.50 4.52
CA ALA A 106 11.89 17.28 5.47
C ALA A 106 13.07 18.01 4.82
N ALA A 107 13.67 17.42 3.78
CA ALA A 107 14.76 18.03 3.01
C ALA A 107 14.27 19.11 2.03
N ALA A 108 12.99 19.09 1.65
CA ALA A 108 12.41 20.05 0.74
C ALA A 108 12.06 21.38 1.45
N SER A 109 12.34 22.49 0.78
CA SER A 109 11.95 23.84 1.24
C SER A 109 10.47 24.11 0.96
N LEU A 110 9.59 23.35 1.60
CA LEU A 110 8.14 23.47 1.42
C LEU A 110 7.54 24.60 2.25
N THR A 111 6.51 25.24 1.71
CA THR A 111 5.64 26.18 2.44
C THR A 111 4.79 25.47 3.49
N ASP A 112 4.17 26.23 4.39
CA ASP A 112 3.26 25.66 5.39
C ASP A 112 2.04 25.01 4.75
N SER A 113 1.50 25.58 3.66
CA SER A 113 0.39 24.99 2.91
C SER A 113 0.77 23.65 2.25
N GLN A 114 2.00 23.53 1.73
CA GLN A 114 2.52 22.30 1.16
C GLN A 114 2.74 21.21 2.22
N LYS A 115 3.26 21.59 3.39
CA LYS A 115 3.40 20.66 4.53
C LYS A 115 2.03 20.20 5.05
N ALA A 116 1.04 21.10 5.09
CA ALA A 116 -0.32 20.76 5.49
C ALA A 116 -0.99 19.80 4.49
N LEU A 117 -0.79 20.02 3.18
CA LEU A 117 -1.23 19.09 2.15
C LEU A 117 -0.60 17.71 2.36
N TYR A 118 0.73 17.64 2.52
CA TYR A 118 1.41 16.38 2.79
C TYR A 118 0.89 15.67 4.04
N ALA A 119 0.72 16.39 5.15
CA ALA A 119 0.20 15.82 6.39
C ALA A 119 -1.22 15.24 6.21
N THR A 120 -2.07 15.91 5.43
CA THR A 120 -3.42 15.42 5.08
C THR A 120 -3.34 14.12 4.28
N LEU A 121 -2.50 14.09 3.24
CA LEU A 121 -2.31 12.90 2.41
C LEU A 121 -1.73 11.72 3.22
N LYS A 122 -0.77 12.00 4.11
CA LYS A 122 -0.19 11.01 5.02
C LYS A 122 -1.22 10.44 5.99
N ALA A 123 -2.07 11.29 6.57
CA ALA A 123 -3.11 10.85 7.50
C ALA A 123 -4.14 9.93 6.82
N ILE A 124 -4.54 10.23 5.58
CA ILE A 124 -5.41 9.35 4.78
C ILE A 124 -4.68 8.03 4.51
N PHE A 125 -3.42 8.09 4.08
CA PHE A 125 -2.60 6.92 3.80
C PHE A 125 -2.44 6.00 5.01
N GLU A 126 -2.25 6.55 6.21
CA GLU A 126 -2.04 5.77 7.43
C GLU A 126 -3.36 5.22 8.02
N ASN A 127 -4.51 5.72 7.57
CA ASN A 127 -5.82 5.29 8.07
C ASN A 127 -6.13 3.84 7.67
N GLN A 128 -6.04 2.93 8.63
CA GLN A 128 -6.33 1.51 8.43
C GLN A 128 -7.82 1.19 8.37
N ASN A 129 -8.70 2.13 8.70
CA ASN A 129 -10.14 1.89 8.83
C ASN A 129 -10.93 2.14 7.53
N ILE A 130 -10.25 2.58 6.46
CA ILE A 130 -10.84 2.78 5.14
C ILE A 130 -10.35 1.72 4.16
N SER A 131 -11.14 1.47 3.11
CA SER A 131 -10.73 0.62 2.00
C SER A 131 -9.65 1.29 1.16
N GLU A 132 -8.95 0.51 0.35
CA GLU A 132 -7.98 1.04 -0.62
C GLU A 132 -8.65 2.03 -1.58
N LYS A 133 -9.81 1.66 -2.13
CA LYS A 133 -10.61 2.52 -3.00
C LYS A 133 -11.02 3.83 -2.33
N GLN A 134 -11.47 3.79 -1.06
CA GLN A 134 -11.80 5.01 -0.34
C GLN A 134 -10.55 5.86 -0.10
N SER A 135 -9.42 5.23 0.26
CA SER A 135 -8.14 5.93 0.41
C SER A 135 -7.71 6.64 -0.87
N GLU A 136 -7.86 6.00 -2.03
CA GLU A 136 -7.57 6.62 -3.35
C GLU A 136 -8.47 7.82 -3.62
N GLN A 137 -9.77 7.67 -3.39
CA GLN A 137 -10.75 8.74 -3.56
C GLN A 137 -10.48 9.93 -2.63
N ASP A 138 -10.14 9.66 -1.38
CA ASP A 138 -9.82 10.68 -0.38
C ASP A 138 -8.51 11.41 -0.73
N ILE A 139 -7.49 10.69 -1.20
CA ILE A 139 -6.23 11.28 -1.67
C ILE A 139 -6.46 12.16 -2.91
N GLU A 140 -7.26 11.68 -3.87
CA GLU A 140 -7.62 12.45 -5.05
C GLU A 140 -8.37 13.72 -4.66
N ALA A 141 -9.39 13.61 -3.81
CA ALA A 141 -10.18 14.75 -3.34
C ALA A 141 -9.31 15.77 -2.58
N ALA A 142 -8.47 15.31 -1.64
CA ALA A 142 -7.55 16.17 -0.91
C ALA A 142 -6.57 16.89 -1.84
N SER A 143 -6.08 16.20 -2.86
CA SER A 143 -5.19 16.78 -3.87
C SER A 143 -5.92 17.83 -4.71
N GLN A 144 -7.12 17.54 -5.21
CA GLN A 144 -7.88 18.47 -6.06
C GLN A 144 -8.29 19.76 -5.33
N ASN A 145 -8.46 19.70 -4.00
CA ASN A 145 -8.77 20.87 -3.18
C ASN A 145 -7.56 21.78 -2.91
N ALA A 146 -6.35 21.34 -3.24
CA ALA A 146 -5.14 22.11 -3.04
C ALA A 146 -4.72 22.89 -4.31
N PRO A 147 -4.07 24.05 -4.17
CA PRO A 147 -3.48 24.76 -5.31
C PRO A 147 -2.53 23.87 -6.11
N GLU A 148 -2.52 24.02 -7.43
CA GLU A 148 -1.65 23.22 -8.32
C GLU A 148 -0.17 23.32 -7.94
N ALA A 149 0.31 24.51 -7.60
CA ALA A 149 1.69 24.72 -7.14
C ALA A 149 2.04 23.91 -5.88
N ASP A 150 1.09 23.77 -4.95
CA ASP A 150 1.31 23.02 -3.71
C ASP A 150 1.36 21.52 -3.98
N ARG A 151 0.45 21.03 -4.82
CA ARG A 151 0.44 19.63 -5.27
C ARG A 151 1.77 19.26 -5.94
N LEU A 152 2.23 20.05 -6.91
CA LEU A 152 3.46 19.79 -7.64
C LEU A 152 4.70 19.84 -6.73
N ALA A 153 4.74 20.76 -5.76
CA ALA A 153 5.84 20.84 -4.81
C ALA A 153 5.90 19.62 -3.89
N VAL A 154 4.74 19.18 -3.36
CA VAL A 154 4.66 17.97 -2.53
C VAL A 154 5.01 16.73 -3.34
N GLU A 155 4.47 16.58 -4.54
CA GLU A 155 4.75 15.46 -5.45
C GLU A 155 6.24 15.36 -5.78
N LYS A 156 6.87 16.48 -6.12
CA LYS A 156 8.31 16.54 -6.36
C LYS A 156 9.11 16.10 -5.12
N ALA A 157 8.75 16.58 -3.94
CA ALA A 157 9.44 16.22 -2.70
C ALA A 157 9.28 14.72 -2.37
N VAL A 158 8.10 14.14 -2.59
CA VAL A 158 7.85 12.69 -2.46
C VAL A 158 8.72 11.90 -3.44
N LEU A 159 8.73 12.28 -4.72
CA LEU A 159 9.55 11.63 -5.76
C LEU A 159 11.05 11.70 -5.45
N GLU A 160 11.54 12.87 -5.02
CA GLU A 160 12.93 13.02 -4.63
C GLU A 160 13.27 12.14 -3.42
N GLY A 161 12.38 12.02 -2.43
CA GLY A 161 12.54 11.09 -1.31
C GLY A 161 12.61 9.62 -1.74
N LEU A 162 11.83 9.24 -2.75
CA LEU A 162 11.81 7.87 -3.28
C LEU A 162 12.99 7.55 -4.21
N THR A 163 13.53 8.54 -4.93
CA THR A 163 14.56 8.35 -5.96
C THR A 163 15.98 8.67 -5.51
N LYS A 164 16.20 9.49 -4.47
CA LYS A 164 17.54 9.92 -4.04
C LYS A 164 18.43 8.86 -3.36
N VAL A 165 18.13 7.57 -3.46
CA VAL A 165 19.05 6.50 -3.01
C VAL A 165 19.03 5.33 -4.00
N SER A 166 19.80 5.48 -5.07
CA SER A 166 20.25 4.39 -5.94
C SER A 166 21.49 3.70 -5.32
N ASP A 167 21.34 3.14 -4.12
CA ASP A 167 22.37 2.30 -3.51
C ASP A 167 21.69 1.22 -2.67
N PHE A 168 21.35 0.09 -3.31
CA PHE A 168 21.35 -1.28 -2.75
C PHE A 168 21.37 -2.28 -3.90
#